data_AF-A0A7C1C8H4-F1
#
_entry.id   AF-A0A7C1C8H4-F1
#
_cell.length_a   1.000
_cell.length_b   1.000
_cell.length_c   1.000
_cell.angle_alpha   90.00
_cell.angle_beta   90.00
_cell.angle_gamma   90.00
#
_symmetry.space_group_name_H-M   'P 1'
#
loop_
_entity.id
_entity.type
_entity.pdbx_description
1 polymer ?
#
loop_
_entity_poly.entity_id
_entity_poly.type
_entity_poly.pdbx_seq_one_letter_code
_entity_poly.pdbx_strand_id
1 'polypeptide(L)' 'MLMLTGKRMQREAEVVAMMIGKYCRALHHPEDKLCPECEELLVYAKKRLARCPWQENKTACGQCPV' A
#
# COMPACT_ATOMS: atom_id res chain seq x y z
N MET A 1 9.60 -13.04 0.56
CA MET A 1 9.28 -11.92 -0.34
C MET A 1 7.90 -12.19 -0.94
N LEU A 2 6.86 -11.48 -0.50
CA LEU A 2 5.50 -11.67 -1.04
C LEU A 2 5.45 -11.00 -2.41
N MET A 3 5.31 -11.81 -3.47
CA MET A 3 5.14 -11.30 -4.83
C MET A 3 3.69 -10.89 -5.05
N LEU A 4 3.47 -9.65 -5.45
CA LEU A 4 2.17 -9.17 -5.92
C LEU A 4 2.06 -9.52 -7.41
N THR A 5 1.18 -10.48 -7.71
CA THR A 5 0.92 -10.94 -9.07
C THR A 5 -0.35 -10.33 -9.60
N GLY A 6 -0.34 -9.88 -10.85
CA GLY A 6 -1.50 -9.28 -11.51
C GLY A 6 -1.43 -7.75 -11.59
N LYS A 7 -2.04 -7.19 -12.64
CA LYS A 7 -1.93 -5.76 -12.97
C LYS A 7 -2.66 -4.90 -11.95
N ARG A 8 -3.80 -5.38 -11.45
CA ARG A 8 -4.57 -4.64 -10.44
C ARG A 8 -3.79 -4.57 -9.14
N MET A 9 -3.25 -5.69 -8.68
CA MET A 9 -2.54 -5.75 -7.40
C MET A 9 -1.25 -4.93 -7.38
N GLN A 10 -0.53 -4.89 -8.50
CA GLN A 10 0.64 -4.01 -8.67
C GLN A 10 0.24 -2.54 -8.60
N ARG A 11 -0.81 -2.14 -9.33
CA ARG A 11 -1.33 -0.77 -9.32
C ARG A 11 -1.79 -0.34 -7.93
N GLU A 12 -2.52 -1.18 -7.20
CA GLU A 12 -2.97 -0.88 -5.84
C GLU A 12 -1.78 -0.66 -4.89
N ALA A 13 -0.69 -1.43 -5.04
CA ALA A 13 0.51 -1.27 -4.25
C ALA A 13 1.31 -0.01 -4.60
N GLU A 14 1.34 0.40 -5.85
CA GLU A 14 1.92 1.68 -6.28
C GLU A 14 1.11 2.86 -5.74
N VAL A 15 -0.21 2.80 -5.85
CA VAL A 15 -1.12 3.84 -5.36
C VAL A 15 -0.93 4.02 -3.85
N VAL A 16 -0.95 2.95 -3.06
CA VAL A 16 -0.78 3.06 -1.61
C VAL A 16 0.61 3.58 -1.24
N ALA A 17 1.67 3.18 -1.97
CA ALA A 17 3.02 3.71 -1.76
C ALA A 17 3.10 5.22 -2.02
N MET A 18 2.48 5.70 -3.10
CA MET A 18 2.40 7.12 -3.41
C MET A 18 1.61 7.90 -2.35
N MET A 19 0.48 7.36 -1.88
CA MET A 19 -0.35 7.99 -0.84
C MET A 19 0.41 8.11 0.48
N ILE A 20 1.04 7.02 0.94
CA ILE A 20 1.86 7.01 2.17
C ILE A 20 3.04 7.98 2.03
N GLY A 21 3.72 8.00 0.88
CA GLY A 21 4.80 8.95 0.62
C GLY A 21 4.37 10.41 0.66
N LYS A 22 3.19 10.74 0.11
CA LYS A 22 2.63 12.09 0.19
C LYS A 22 2.29 12.47 1.63
N TYR A 23 1.64 11.57 2.36
CA TYR A 23 1.27 11.78 3.77
C TYR A 23 2.51 12.00 4.64
N CYS A 24 3.51 11.13 4.53
CA CYS A 24 4.75 11.20 5.27
C CYS A 24 5.47 12.54 5.03
N ARG A 25 5.60 12.96 3.77
CA ARG A 25 6.20 14.27 3.43
C ARG A 25 5.42 15.46 3.97
N ALA A 26 4.10 15.43 3.89
CA ALA A 26 3.25 16.54 4.31
C ALA A 26 3.16 16.69 5.84
N LEU A 27 3.22 15.59 6.59
CA LEU A 27 3.01 15.61 8.05
C LEU A 27 4.31 15.43 8.83
N HIS A 28 5.17 14.50 8.43
CA HIS A 28 6.37 14.10 9.19
C HIS A 28 7.66 14.74 8.69
N HIS A 29 7.62 15.41 7.52
CA HIS A 29 8.75 16.16 6.96
C HIS A 29 10.10 15.39 6.94
N PRO A 30 10.13 14.12 6.50
CA PRO A 30 11.39 13.40 6.37
C PRO A 30 12.26 14.00 5.26
N GLU A 31 13.58 13.87 5.40
CA GLU A 31 14.53 14.49 4.46
C GLU A 31 14.55 13.80 3.08
N ASP A 32 14.65 12.46 3.03
CA ASP A 32 14.83 11.73 1.76
C ASP A 32 13.87 10.55 1.56
N LYS A 33 13.64 9.76 2.61
CA LYS A 33 12.89 8.49 2.55
C LYS A 33 11.62 8.57 3.40
N LEU A 34 10.80 7.53 3.38
CA LEU A 34 9.74 7.40 4.39
C LEU A 34 10.37 7.41 5.78
N CYS A 35 9.73 8.04 6.75
CA CYS A 35 10.07 7.83 8.15
C CYS A 35 9.82 6.36 8.54
N PRO A 36 10.45 5.84 9.61
CA PRO A 36 10.32 4.44 10.01
C PRO A 36 8.87 3.96 10.14
N GLU A 37 8.00 4.79 10.75
CA GLU A 37 6.58 4.48 10.91
C GLU A 37 5.84 4.33 9.58
N CYS A 38 6.13 5.20 8.61
CA CYS A 38 5.51 5.14 7.29
C CYS A 38 6.07 3.99 6.44
N GLU A 39 7.33 3.61 6.66
CA GLU A 39 7.91 2.42 6.04
C GLU A 39 7.24 1.15 6.56
N GLU A 40 7.04 1.03 7.87
CA GLU A 40 6.27 -0.08 8.47
C GLU A 40 4.84 -0.12 7.96
N LEU A 41 4.17 1.04 7.84
CA LEU A 41 2.84 1.13 7.27
C LEU A 41 2.79 0.64 5.81
N LEU A 42 3.80 0.99 5.01
CA LEU A 42 3.91 0.53 3.62
C LEU A 42 4.11 -0.99 3.54
N VAL A 43 4.97 -1.55 4.41
CA VAL A 43 5.20 -2.99 4.50
C VAL A 43 3.89 -3.71 4.87
N TYR A 44 3.17 -3.19 5.87
CA TYR A 44 1.88 -3.73 6.28
C TYR A 44 0.85 -3.69 5.15
N ALA A 45 0.72 -2.56 4.46
CA ALA A 45 -0.22 -2.40 3.35
C ALA A 45 0.07 -3.39 2.20
N LYS A 46 1.35 -3.55 1.81
CA LYS A 46 1.76 -4.52 0.79
C LYS A 46 1.47 -5.96 1.22
N LYS A 47 1.69 -6.29 2.50
CA LYS A 47 1.37 -7.62 3.06
C LYS A 47 -0.13 -7.90 3.03
N ARG A 48 -0.97 -6.90 3.33
CA ARG A 48 -2.44 -7.02 3.21
C ARG A 48 -2.88 -7.23 1.78
N LEU A 49 -2.34 -6.47 0.82
CA LEU A 49 -2.64 -6.64 -0.60
C LEU A 49 -2.26 -8.05 -1.07
N ALA A 50 -1.05 -8.53 -0.74
CA ALA A 50 -0.62 -9.88 -1.13
C ALA A 50 -1.52 -11.00 -0.58
N ARG A 51 -2.18 -10.77 0.55
CA ARG A 51 -3.11 -11.72 1.20
C ARG A 51 -4.58 -11.48 0.86
N CYS A 52 -4.89 -10.50 0.01
CA CYS A 52 -6.26 -10.19 -0.38
C CYS A 52 -6.91 -11.42 -1.04
N PRO A 53 -8.05 -11.94 -0.56
CA PRO A 53 -8.69 -13.11 -1.17
C PRO A 53 -9.27 -12.81 -2.55
N TRP A 54 -9.57 -11.53 -2.85
CA TRP A 54 -10.15 -11.13 -4.13
C TRP A 54 -9.12 -10.87 -5.24
N GLN A 55 -7.86 -10.57 -4.90
CA GLN A 55 -6.78 -10.28 -5.86
C GLN A 55 -7.24 -9.37 -7.03
N GLU A 56 -7.17 -9.82 -8.28
CA GLU A 56 -7.57 -9.04 -9.46
C GLU A 56 -9.08 -8.66 -9.45
N ASN A 57 -9.90 -9.39 -8.71
CA ASN A 57 -11.33 -9.11 -8.52
C ASN A 57 -11.62 -8.21 -7.30
N LYS A 58 -10.58 -7.69 -6.63
CA LYS A 58 -10.71 -6.81 -5.47
C LYS A 58 -11.58 -5.60 -5.80
N THR A 59 -12.51 -5.21 -4.94
CA THR A 59 -13.21 -3.91 -5.03
C THR A 59 -12.38 -2.80 -4.39
N ALA A 60 -12.78 -1.54 -4.60
CA ALA A 60 -12.20 -0.42 -3.86
C ALA A 60 -12.25 -0.69 -2.34
N CYS A 61 -11.22 -0.30 -1.59
CA CYS A 61 -11.12 -0.65 -0.16
C CYS A 61 -12.32 -0.19 0.68
N GLY A 62 -12.91 0.97 0.39
CA GLY A 62 -14.12 1.45 1.08
C GLY A 62 -15.40 0.65 0.78
N GLN A 63 -15.36 -0.24 -0.21
CA GLN A 63 -16.44 -1.16 -0.59
C GLN A 63 -16.04 -2.61 -0.34
N CYS A 64 -15.01 -2.85 0.48
CA CYS A 64 -14.59 -4.18 0.86
C CYS A 64 -15.66 -4.78 1.81
N PRO A 65 -16.18 -5.99 1.55
CA PRO A 65 -17.25 -6.57 2.36
C PRO A 65 -16.77 -7.20 3.69
N VAL A 66 -15.51 -7.00 4.06
CA VAL A 66 -14.88 -7.52 5.28
C VAL A 66 -14.14 -6.42 6.04
#